data_AF-A0A3M5LDA7-F1
#
_entry.id   AF-A0A3M5LDA7-F1
#
_cell.length_a   1.000
_cell.length_b   1.000
_cell.length_c   1.000
_cell.angle_alpha   90.00
_cell.angle_beta   90.00
_cell.angle_gamma   90.00
#
_symmetry.space_group_name_H-M   'P 1'
#
loop_
_entity.id
_entity.type
_entity.pdbx_description
1 polymer ?
#
loop_
_entity_poly.entity_id
_entity_poly.type
_entity_poly.pdbx_seq_one_letter_code
_entity_poly.pdbx_strand_id
1 'polypeptide(L)'
;RQAQLPIHTLILRPDEDALSQLDRLSDPGRLRLDLRQAPLLLAYIARDPDSERWLLALIDHHMISDHVTLELILEEIRLLMRGQSAELLPPQPYREFVAQTLASPSSAHEAYFTGRLADVDSPTAPFELLEVQGDGNDVEESELALSSDLCARIRTQARERGMSPAVLFHVAWAQVLARCTGRDDVVFGTAVTGRLQGTLGAERAMGMFMNTLPVRVQLATQSVQELVMATHRDLSELLSHEQASLALAQRCSSVATGVPLFSSLLNYRHQNEDSQLQWPGLRLLDSAERTNYPLCLSVNDYGSDLGLLIHSVQPADPQRLCAMMQCALEQLTDALAHTPQKEVTQLDVLPAAERNLLLETFNQTRQDYPTDLCIQHLFEAQVRTQPDAIAVAFQAQRLSYAELNRQANRLAHHLIGLGIGPDDRVAICVERGVEMMVGLLGVLKAGAAYVPLDPAYPAERLAYMIEDSQPAALLTQRHLQEYLPTLTLPLVLLDDDQRKTFTERDDNPVVEALGVRNLAYVIYTSGSTGNPKGVMIEHRGLVNYSVDAARLFDLSPTDTVLQQNTLNFDLSVEEIFPALLAGATLTPSREIFGSEGTENHGINPTVLHLTAAHWHTLVAEWHKQPQVAEQRLQ
;
A
#
# COMPACT_ATOMS: atom_id res chain seq x y z
N ARG A 1 -9.67 -52.72 -13.58
CA ARG A 1 -8.20 -52.46 -13.54
C ARG A 1 -7.80 -52.49 -12.08
N GLN A 2 -6.65 -53.07 -11.73
CA GLN A 2 -6.14 -53.09 -10.36
C GLN A 2 -4.77 -52.40 -10.36
N ALA A 3 -4.52 -51.56 -9.37
CA ALA A 3 -3.23 -50.91 -9.12
C ALA A 3 -2.85 -51.19 -7.67
N GLN A 4 -1.59 -51.50 -7.40
CA GLN A 4 -1.08 -51.69 -6.05
C GLN A 4 -0.58 -50.35 -5.50
N LEU A 5 -0.94 -50.03 -4.26
CA LEU A 5 -0.40 -48.87 -3.54
C LEU A 5 1.07 -49.12 -3.20
N PRO A 6 2.02 -48.33 -3.73
CA PRO A 6 3.41 -48.42 -3.31
C PRO A 6 3.56 -47.96 -1.85
N ILE A 7 4.22 -48.80 -1.05
CA ILE A 7 4.58 -48.49 0.34
C ILE A 7 6.10 -48.35 0.42
N HIS A 8 6.57 -47.14 0.71
CA HIS A 8 7.98 -46.81 0.84
C HIS A 8 8.37 -46.86 2.31
N THR A 9 9.28 -47.77 2.68
CA THR A 9 9.81 -47.83 4.06
C THR A 9 11.03 -46.94 4.19
N LEU A 10 10.99 -45.98 5.11
CA LEU A 10 12.09 -45.09 5.44
C LEU A 10 12.82 -45.59 6.69
N ILE A 11 14.12 -45.34 6.73
CA ILE A 11 14.96 -45.58 7.91
C ILE A 11 15.28 -44.22 8.52
N LEU A 12 14.75 -43.97 9.72
CA LEU A 12 14.97 -42.72 10.45
C LEU A 12 16.22 -42.83 11.32
N ARG A 13 16.86 -41.69 11.55
CA ARG A 13 18.01 -41.59 12.45
C ARG A 13 17.56 -41.35 13.89
N PRO A 14 18.19 -41.94 14.92
CA PRO A 14 17.78 -41.77 16.32
C PRO A 14 18.11 -40.39 16.92
N ASP A 15 18.95 -39.59 16.27
CA ASP A 15 19.44 -38.29 16.77
C ASP A 15 18.58 -37.09 16.32
N GLU A 16 17.57 -37.32 15.49
CA GLU A 16 16.66 -36.30 14.96
C GLU A 16 15.20 -36.71 15.26
N ASP A 17 14.30 -35.74 15.46
CA ASP A 17 12.88 -36.03 15.67
C ASP A 17 12.27 -36.83 14.50
N ALA A 18 11.55 -37.91 14.84
CA ALA A 18 11.07 -38.88 13.84
C ALA A 18 10.02 -38.29 12.89
N LEU A 19 9.13 -37.42 13.40
CA LEU A 19 8.09 -36.77 12.60
C LEU A 19 8.72 -35.77 11.62
N SER A 20 9.62 -34.91 12.12
CA SER A 20 10.35 -33.93 11.31
C SER A 20 11.19 -34.56 10.20
N GLN A 21 11.72 -35.77 10.43
CA GLN A 21 12.41 -36.54 9.40
C GLN A 21 11.44 -37.11 8.36
N LEU A 22 10.31 -37.67 8.79
CA LEU A 22 9.28 -38.17 7.89
C LEU A 22 8.79 -37.05 6.97
N ASP A 23 8.35 -35.92 7.53
CA ASP A 23 7.79 -34.79 6.77
C ASP A 23 8.75 -34.28 5.69
N ARG A 24 10.03 -34.14 6.04
CA ARG A 24 11.08 -33.72 5.10
C ARG A 24 11.34 -34.73 3.99
N LEU A 25 11.24 -36.03 4.27
CA LEU A 25 11.48 -37.10 3.30
C LEU A 25 10.24 -37.40 2.45
N SER A 26 9.05 -37.04 2.95
CA SER A 26 7.76 -37.18 2.29
C SER A 26 7.20 -35.84 1.77
N ASP A 27 8.04 -34.79 1.67
CA ASP A 27 7.62 -33.44 1.31
C ASP A 27 6.99 -33.36 -0.10
N PRO A 28 5.68 -33.03 -0.21
CA PRO A 28 5.01 -32.88 -1.50
C PRO A 28 5.64 -31.81 -2.41
N GLY A 29 6.33 -30.82 -1.84
CA GLY A 29 7.06 -29.81 -2.60
C GLY A 29 8.19 -30.40 -3.46
N ARG A 30 8.75 -31.55 -3.05
CA ARG A 30 9.84 -32.26 -3.75
C ARG A 30 9.37 -33.50 -4.49
N LEU A 31 8.25 -34.08 -4.06
CA LEU A 31 7.67 -35.25 -4.69
C LEU A 31 6.79 -34.85 -5.89
N ARG A 32 6.75 -35.71 -6.91
CA ARG A 32 5.91 -35.50 -8.09
C ARG A 32 5.20 -36.81 -8.45
N LEU A 33 3.91 -36.72 -8.72
CA LEU A 33 3.08 -37.83 -9.19
C LEU A 33 2.84 -37.69 -10.69
N ASP A 34 3.16 -38.73 -11.47
CA ASP A 34 2.82 -38.76 -12.90
C ASP A 34 1.31 -39.04 -13.04
N LEU A 35 0.54 -38.03 -13.44
CA LEU A 35 -0.91 -38.10 -13.63
C LEU A 35 -1.38 -39.21 -14.59
N ARG A 36 -0.47 -39.79 -15.37
CA ARG A 36 -0.75 -40.89 -16.32
C ARG A 36 -0.57 -42.28 -15.71
N GLN A 37 -0.07 -42.39 -14.48
CA GLN A 37 0.23 -43.66 -13.82
C GLN A 37 -0.60 -43.81 -12.53
N ALA A 38 -1.28 -44.95 -12.40
CA ALA A 38 -2.02 -45.28 -11.19
C ALA A 38 -1.16 -46.11 -10.22
N PRO A 39 -1.31 -45.94 -8.90
CA PRO A 39 -2.21 -45.00 -8.22
C PRO A 39 -1.61 -43.59 -8.06
N LEU A 40 -2.46 -42.55 -8.00
CA LEU A 40 -2.06 -41.18 -7.65
C LEU A 40 -2.04 -41.00 -6.12
N LEU A 41 -1.47 -41.98 -5.43
CA LEU A 41 -1.40 -42.12 -3.98
C LEU A 41 -0.07 -42.78 -3.62
N LEU A 42 0.63 -42.25 -2.62
CA LEU A 42 1.87 -42.81 -2.07
C LEU A 42 1.72 -42.97 -0.56
N ALA A 43 2.31 -44.04 -0.03
CA ALA A 43 2.45 -44.23 1.40
C ALA A 43 3.93 -44.32 1.77
N TYR A 44 4.37 -43.50 2.72
CA TYR A 44 5.67 -43.62 3.36
C TYR A 44 5.48 -44.08 4.79
N ILE A 45 6.16 -45.14 5.19
CA ILE A 45 6.14 -45.64 6.55
C ILE A 45 7.52 -45.59 7.17
N ALA A 46 7.56 -45.30 8.46
CA ALA A 46 8.78 -45.27 9.22
C ALA A 46 8.53 -45.77 10.65
N ARG A 47 9.44 -46.57 11.18
CA ARG A 47 9.43 -46.89 12.61
C ARG A 47 10.18 -45.79 13.35
N ASP A 48 9.59 -45.31 14.43
CA ASP A 48 10.24 -44.40 15.37
C ASP A 48 11.45 -45.13 16.00
N PRO A 49 12.69 -44.63 15.85
CA PRO A 49 13.88 -45.27 16.42
C PRO A 49 13.83 -45.41 17.95
N ASP A 50 13.11 -44.51 18.63
CA ASP A 50 13.07 -44.41 20.08
C ASP A 50 11.80 -45.04 20.69
N SER A 51 10.91 -45.59 19.87
CA SER A 51 9.70 -46.28 20.36
C SER A 51 9.20 -47.41 19.46
N GLU A 52 8.13 -48.10 19.89
CA GLU A 52 7.45 -49.11 19.06
C GLU A 52 6.43 -48.48 18.09
N ARG A 53 6.40 -47.15 17.98
CA ARG A 53 5.44 -46.44 17.12
C ARG A 53 5.86 -46.51 15.66
N TRP A 54 4.85 -46.57 14.79
CA TRP A 54 5.00 -46.42 13.36
C TRP A 54 4.35 -45.11 12.92
N LEU A 55 5.03 -44.40 12.04
CA LEU A 55 4.55 -43.22 11.37
C LEU A 55 4.16 -43.59 9.93
N LEU A 56 3.06 -43.01 9.46
CA LEU A 56 2.56 -43.16 8.09
C LEU A 56 2.30 -41.75 7.53
N ALA A 57 2.99 -41.40 6.46
CA ALA A 57 2.64 -40.27 5.61
C ALA A 57 1.90 -40.80 4.38
N LEU A 58 0.66 -40.35 4.20
CA LEU A 58 -0.16 -40.65 3.03
C LEU A 58 -0.21 -39.40 2.16
N ILE A 59 0.20 -39.52 0.90
CA ILE A 59 0.26 -38.41 -0.06
C ILE A 59 -0.61 -38.77 -1.25
N ASP A 60 -1.65 -38.00 -1.50
CA ASP A 60 -2.55 -38.14 -2.62
C ASP A 60 -2.49 -36.93 -3.56
N HIS A 61 -2.78 -37.15 -4.83
CA HIS A 61 -3.04 -36.05 -5.75
C HIS A 61 -4.52 -35.64 -5.63
N HIS A 62 -4.77 -34.36 -5.38
CA HIS A 62 -6.12 -33.78 -5.22
C HIS A 62 -7.08 -34.08 -6.39
N MET A 63 -6.56 -34.40 -7.58
CA MET A 63 -7.39 -34.87 -8.72
C MET A 63 -8.20 -36.15 -8.46
N ILE A 64 -7.80 -36.99 -7.50
CA ILE A 64 -8.48 -38.26 -7.22
C ILE A 64 -9.20 -38.27 -5.87
N SER A 65 -9.12 -37.19 -5.10
CA SER A 65 -9.44 -37.21 -3.68
C SER A 65 -9.84 -35.81 -3.20
N ASP A 66 -10.91 -35.77 -2.42
CA ASP A 66 -11.31 -34.63 -1.59
C ASP A 66 -11.34 -35.08 -0.12
N HIS A 67 -11.66 -34.17 0.80
CA HIS A 67 -11.73 -34.49 2.23
C HIS A 67 -12.68 -35.66 2.55
N VAL A 68 -13.84 -35.74 1.86
CA VAL A 68 -14.80 -36.84 2.00
C VAL A 68 -14.19 -38.18 1.54
N THR A 69 -13.45 -38.16 0.43
CA THR A 69 -12.75 -39.34 -0.09
C THR A 69 -11.75 -39.88 0.91
N LEU A 70 -10.98 -39.00 1.56
CA LEU A 70 -10.03 -39.40 2.59
C LEU A 70 -10.74 -40.03 3.80
N GLU A 71 -11.85 -39.44 4.27
CA GLU A 71 -12.66 -39.99 5.36
C GLU A 71 -13.19 -41.40 5.02
N LEU A 72 -13.69 -41.60 3.80
CA LEU A 72 -14.17 -42.90 3.33
C LEU A 72 -13.04 -43.95 3.27
N ILE A 73 -11.85 -43.57 2.76
CA ILE A 73 -10.68 -44.47 2.75
C ILE A 73 -10.35 -44.93 4.18
N LEU A 74 -10.38 -44.01 5.14
CA LEU A 74 -10.08 -44.30 6.54
C LEU A 74 -11.17 -45.17 7.20
N GLU A 75 -12.45 -44.96 6.85
CA GLU A 75 -13.57 -45.80 7.25
C GLU A 75 -13.41 -47.24 6.73
N GLU A 76 -13.05 -47.42 5.45
CA GLU A 76 -12.85 -48.74 4.86
C GLU A 76 -11.66 -49.47 5.48
N ILE A 77 -10.53 -48.78 5.70
CA ILE A 77 -9.36 -49.34 6.41
C ILE A 77 -9.80 -49.82 7.80
N ARG A 78 -10.67 -49.07 8.48
CA ARG A 78 -11.18 -49.45 9.81
C ARG A 78 -11.99 -50.73 9.82
N LEU A 79 -12.89 -50.90 8.85
CA LEU A 79 -13.68 -52.13 8.73
C LEU A 79 -12.78 -53.33 8.44
N LEU A 80 -11.77 -53.15 7.58
CA LEU A 80 -10.80 -54.19 7.26
C LEU A 80 -9.96 -54.61 8.49
N MET A 81 -9.44 -53.66 9.26
CA MET A 81 -8.64 -53.95 10.45
C MET A 81 -9.42 -54.71 11.54
N ARG A 82 -10.74 -54.51 11.61
CA ARG A 82 -11.63 -55.21 12.55
C ARG A 82 -12.09 -56.58 12.05
N GLY A 83 -11.67 -57.01 10.85
CA GLY A 83 -12.14 -58.23 10.22
C GLY A 83 -13.60 -58.15 9.73
N GLN A 84 -14.13 -56.94 9.58
CA GLN A 84 -15.52 -56.66 9.17
C GLN A 84 -15.63 -56.41 7.66
N SER A 85 -14.83 -57.10 6.84
CA SER A 85 -14.77 -56.86 5.39
C SER A 85 -16.11 -57.10 4.65
N ALA A 86 -17.03 -57.86 5.26
CA ALA A 86 -18.37 -58.09 4.72
C ALA A 86 -19.29 -56.85 4.83
N GLU A 87 -18.93 -55.85 5.63
CA GLU A 87 -19.67 -54.59 5.79
C GLU A 87 -19.28 -53.54 4.73
N LEU A 88 -18.25 -53.81 3.93
CA LEU A 88 -17.84 -52.91 2.85
C LEU A 88 -18.88 -52.87 1.73
N LEU A 89 -19.27 -51.65 1.37
CA LEU A 89 -20.14 -51.42 0.23
C LEU A 89 -19.34 -51.51 -1.09
N PRO A 90 -19.98 -51.92 -2.21
CA PRO A 90 -19.33 -51.83 -3.51
C PRO A 90 -18.95 -50.38 -3.85
N PRO A 91 -17.72 -50.11 -4.34
CA PRO A 91 -17.28 -48.76 -4.65
C PRO A 91 -18.07 -48.20 -5.83
N GLN A 92 -18.57 -46.97 -5.69
CA GLN A 92 -19.25 -46.24 -6.76
C GLN A 92 -18.22 -45.64 -7.73
N PRO A 93 -18.25 -45.95 -9.04
CA PRO A 93 -17.24 -45.44 -9.96
C PRO A 93 -17.39 -43.94 -10.24
N TYR A 94 -16.38 -43.14 -9.89
CA TYR A 94 -16.36 -41.68 -10.15
C TYR A 94 -16.65 -41.29 -11.62
N ARG A 95 -16.28 -42.15 -12.57
CA ARG A 95 -16.58 -41.95 -14.01
C ARG A 95 -18.07 -41.82 -14.33
N GLU A 96 -18.95 -42.38 -13.51
CA GLU A 96 -20.42 -42.30 -13.71
C GLU A 96 -20.92 -40.90 -13.38
N PHE A 97 -20.40 -40.30 -12.30
CA PHE A 97 -20.62 -38.90 -11.99
C PHE A 97 -20.11 -37.99 -13.11
N VAL A 98 -18.88 -38.20 -13.60
CA VAL A 98 -18.33 -37.42 -14.73
C VAL A 98 -19.21 -37.52 -15.97
N ALA A 99 -19.68 -38.73 -16.33
CA ALA A 99 -20.57 -38.93 -17.47
C ALA A 99 -21.90 -38.18 -17.31
N GLN A 100 -22.46 -38.14 -16.09
CA GLN A 100 -23.69 -37.42 -15.78
C GLN A 100 -23.50 -35.90 -15.89
N THR A 101 -22.40 -35.37 -15.36
CA THR A 101 -22.07 -33.94 -15.47
C THR A 101 -21.88 -33.53 -16.94
N LEU A 102 -21.21 -34.36 -17.75
CA LEU A 102 -21.05 -34.11 -19.20
C LEU A 102 -22.36 -34.24 -19.99
N ALA A 103 -23.33 -35.01 -19.50
CA ALA A 103 -24.64 -35.13 -20.13
C ALA A 103 -25.58 -33.95 -19.82
N SER A 104 -25.27 -33.15 -18.80
CA SER A 104 -26.06 -31.99 -18.39
C SER A 104 -25.79 -30.78 -19.30
N PRO A 105 -26.82 -30.10 -19.85
CA PRO A 105 -26.62 -28.96 -20.74
C PRO A 105 -25.90 -27.78 -20.06
N SER A 106 -24.83 -27.27 -20.66
CA SER A 106 -24.07 -26.13 -20.12
C SER A 106 -24.84 -24.80 -20.18
N SER A 107 -25.86 -24.69 -21.03
CA SER A 107 -26.58 -23.44 -21.30
C SER A 107 -27.27 -22.84 -20.07
N ALA A 108 -27.77 -23.67 -19.14
CA ALA A 108 -28.35 -23.19 -17.90
C ALA A 108 -27.30 -22.55 -16.97
N HIS A 109 -26.11 -23.16 -16.89
CA HIS A 109 -24.98 -22.59 -16.15
C HIS A 109 -24.48 -21.30 -16.81
N GLU A 110 -24.33 -21.29 -18.14
CA GLU A 110 -23.90 -20.11 -18.89
C GLU A 110 -24.86 -18.93 -18.71
N ALA A 111 -26.17 -19.17 -18.80
CA ALA A 111 -27.17 -18.13 -18.59
C ALA A 111 -27.09 -17.52 -17.18
N TYR A 112 -26.95 -18.37 -16.16
CA TYR A 112 -26.79 -17.93 -14.77
C TYR A 112 -25.52 -17.08 -14.59
N PHE A 113 -24.35 -17.60 -14.97
CA PHE A 113 -23.09 -16.87 -14.78
C PHE A 113 -23.00 -15.61 -15.65
N THR A 114 -23.56 -15.62 -16.86
CA THR A 114 -23.65 -14.40 -17.70
C THR A 114 -24.48 -13.33 -17.00
N GLY A 115 -25.62 -13.68 -16.41
CA GLY A 115 -26.46 -12.74 -15.66
C GLY A 115 -25.78 -12.15 -14.42
N ARG A 116 -24.73 -12.80 -13.89
CA ARG A 116 -24.01 -12.37 -12.68
C ARG A 116 -22.68 -11.69 -12.94
N LEU A 117 -22.00 -12.03 -14.05
CA LEU A 117 -20.60 -11.68 -14.27
C LEU A 117 -20.34 -10.87 -15.55
N ALA A 118 -21.31 -10.72 -16.46
CA ALA A 118 -21.07 -10.11 -17.77
C ALA A 118 -20.48 -8.70 -17.71
N ASP A 119 -20.87 -7.90 -16.72
CA ASP A 119 -20.39 -6.54 -16.48
C ASP A 119 -19.13 -6.48 -15.58
N VAL A 120 -18.60 -7.61 -15.12
CA VAL A 120 -17.31 -7.68 -14.43
C VAL A 120 -16.20 -7.64 -15.46
N ASP A 121 -15.52 -6.50 -15.56
CA ASP A 121 -14.49 -6.21 -16.57
C ASP A 121 -13.05 -6.36 -16.06
N SER A 122 -12.89 -6.52 -14.75
CA SER A 122 -11.58 -6.53 -14.10
C SER A 122 -11.56 -7.48 -12.90
N PRO A 123 -10.39 -8.08 -12.61
CA PRO A 123 -10.28 -9.08 -11.58
C PRO A 123 -10.40 -8.48 -10.18
N THR A 124 -10.90 -9.26 -9.24
CA THR A 124 -10.74 -8.96 -7.81
C THR A 124 -9.43 -9.57 -7.33
N ALA A 125 -8.42 -8.73 -7.18
CA ALA A 125 -7.07 -9.12 -6.81
C ALA A 125 -6.57 -8.26 -5.62
N PRO A 126 -6.83 -8.68 -4.37
CA PRO A 126 -6.28 -8.02 -3.18
C PRO A 126 -4.76 -7.88 -3.30
N PHE A 127 -4.24 -6.69 -2.98
CA PHE A 127 -2.81 -6.39 -3.06
C PHE A 127 -2.19 -6.62 -4.45
N GLU A 128 -3.01 -6.58 -5.51
CA GLU A 128 -2.60 -6.85 -6.90
C GLU A 128 -2.01 -8.26 -7.14
N LEU A 129 -2.27 -9.20 -6.22
CA LEU A 129 -1.82 -10.58 -6.33
C LEU A 129 -2.65 -11.31 -7.39
N LEU A 130 -2.08 -11.47 -8.59
CA LEU A 130 -2.73 -12.10 -9.75
C LEU A 130 -2.18 -13.50 -10.08
N GLU A 131 -1.06 -13.90 -9.49
CA GLU A 131 -0.46 -15.20 -9.73
C GLU A 131 -1.25 -16.31 -9.00
N VAL A 132 -2.11 -17.00 -9.75
CA VAL A 132 -2.91 -18.14 -9.28
C VAL A 132 -2.39 -19.49 -9.80
N GLN A 133 -1.15 -19.53 -10.28
CA GLN A 133 -0.50 -20.72 -10.85
C GLN A 133 0.78 -21.12 -10.08
N GLY A 134 0.99 -20.53 -8.90
CA GLY A 134 2.13 -20.82 -8.05
C GLY A 134 2.13 -22.26 -7.50
N ASP A 135 3.27 -22.68 -6.96
CA ASP A 135 3.46 -24.00 -6.35
C ASP A 135 3.10 -24.05 -4.84
N GLY A 136 2.65 -22.92 -4.28
CA GLY A 136 2.21 -22.78 -2.91
C GLY A 136 3.34 -22.85 -1.88
N ASN A 137 4.60 -22.64 -2.28
CA ASN A 137 5.75 -22.71 -1.36
C ASN A 137 5.95 -21.44 -0.51
N ASP A 138 5.52 -20.27 -0.98
CA ASP A 138 5.70 -18.97 -0.30
C ASP A 138 4.47 -18.56 0.54
N VAL A 139 3.68 -19.55 0.96
CA VAL A 139 2.44 -19.35 1.71
C VAL A 139 2.75 -19.20 3.20
N GLU A 140 2.30 -18.10 3.79
CA GLU A 140 2.22 -17.90 5.22
C GLU A 140 0.81 -18.24 5.73
N GLU A 141 0.71 -18.73 6.96
CA GLU A 141 -0.55 -19.10 7.59
C GLU A 141 -0.79 -18.39 8.92
N SER A 142 -2.05 -18.10 9.22
CA SER A 142 -2.46 -17.64 10.54
C SER A 142 -3.82 -18.22 10.90
N GLU A 143 -3.90 -18.80 12.10
CA GLU A 143 -5.14 -19.32 12.67
C GLU A 143 -5.64 -18.42 13.80
N LEU A 144 -6.95 -18.20 13.84
CA LEU A 144 -7.64 -17.40 14.85
C LEU A 144 -8.93 -18.09 15.28
N ALA A 145 -8.95 -18.56 16.52
CA ALA A 145 -10.19 -19.02 17.16
C ALA A 145 -11.07 -17.81 17.51
N LEU A 146 -12.34 -17.83 17.08
CA LEU A 146 -13.29 -16.78 17.41
C LEU A 146 -13.78 -16.94 18.85
N SER A 147 -14.06 -15.83 19.53
CA SER A 147 -14.61 -15.87 20.89
C SER A 147 -15.97 -16.57 20.91
N SER A 148 -16.28 -17.24 22.02
CA SER A 148 -17.57 -17.94 22.18
C SER A 148 -18.77 -16.99 22.08
N ASP A 149 -18.62 -15.73 22.53
CA ASP A 149 -19.63 -14.68 22.37
C ASP A 149 -19.88 -14.36 20.89
N LEU A 150 -18.82 -14.14 20.11
CA LEU A 150 -18.94 -13.87 18.68
C LEU A 150 -19.55 -15.07 17.94
N CYS A 151 -19.14 -16.29 18.27
CA CYS A 151 -19.73 -17.51 17.71
C CYS A 151 -21.24 -17.57 17.97
N ALA A 152 -21.67 -17.31 19.20
CA ALA A 152 -23.07 -17.28 19.58
C ALA A 152 -23.87 -16.19 18.84
N ARG A 153 -23.29 -14.99 18.67
CA ARG A 153 -23.88 -13.88 17.92
C ARG A 153 -24.06 -14.22 16.44
N ILE A 154 -23.02 -14.76 15.79
CA ILE A 154 -23.08 -15.24 14.39
C ILE A 154 -24.22 -16.24 14.22
N ARG A 155 -24.27 -17.29 15.06
CA ARG A 155 -25.30 -18.33 14.98
C ARG A 155 -26.69 -17.79 15.26
N THR A 156 -26.83 -16.85 16.19
CA THR A 156 -28.11 -16.20 16.49
C THR A 156 -28.62 -15.43 15.29
N GLN A 157 -27.79 -14.57 14.68
CA GLN A 157 -28.17 -13.77 13.53
C GLN A 157 -28.51 -14.63 12.30
N ALA A 158 -27.78 -15.72 12.08
CA ALA A 158 -28.05 -16.68 11.01
C ALA A 158 -29.39 -17.42 11.24
N ARG A 159 -29.63 -17.93 12.46
CA ARG A 159 -30.86 -18.65 12.83
C ARG A 159 -32.11 -17.77 12.71
N GLU A 160 -32.05 -16.54 13.19
CA GLU A 160 -33.17 -15.58 13.14
C GLU A 160 -33.62 -15.28 11.70
N ARG A 161 -32.71 -15.43 10.73
CA ARG A 161 -32.97 -15.19 9.31
C ARG A 161 -33.10 -16.47 8.48
N GLY A 162 -33.08 -17.64 9.12
CA GLY A 162 -33.26 -18.93 8.46
C GLY A 162 -32.15 -19.30 7.47
N MET A 163 -30.92 -18.84 7.69
CA MET A 163 -29.78 -19.07 6.79
C MET A 163 -28.62 -19.79 7.48
N SER A 164 -27.68 -20.32 6.68
CA SER A 164 -26.42 -20.87 7.19
C SER A 164 -25.51 -19.75 7.71
N PRO A 165 -24.77 -19.95 8.82
CA PRO A 165 -23.71 -19.03 9.27
C PRO A 165 -22.71 -18.68 8.17
N ALA A 166 -22.46 -19.59 7.22
CA ALA A 166 -21.57 -19.38 6.09
C ALA A 166 -21.88 -18.09 5.31
N VAL A 167 -23.15 -17.68 5.21
CA VAL A 167 -23.54 -16.42 4.52
C VAL A 167 -22.85 -15.21 5.18
N LEU A 168 -22.80 -15.16 6.51
CA LEU A 168 -22.19 -14.04 7.23
C LEU A 168 -20.68 -13.97 6.99
N PHE A 169 -20.00 -15.11 6.87
CA PHE A 169 -18.59 -15.16 6.50
C PHE A 169 -18.34 -14.69 5.06
N HIS A 170 -19.22 -15.01 4.11
CA HIS A 170 -19.11 -14.50 2.74
C HIS A 170 -19.27 -12.98 2.68
N VAL A 171 -20.22 -12.42 3.44
CA VAL A 171 -20.43 -10.97 3.53
C VAL A 171 -19.26 -10.28 4.25
N ALA A 172 -18.76 -10.85 5.35
CA ALA A 172 -17.58 -10.34 6.04
C ALA A 172 -16.33 -10.39 5.14
N TRP A 173 -16.14 -11.47 4.40
CA TRP A 173 -15.02 -11.59 3.47
C TRP A 173 -15.08 -10.59 2.33
N ALA A 174 -16.28 -10.40 1.75
CA ALA A 174 -16.50 -9.37 0.76
C ALA A 174 -16.11 -7.97 1.26
N GLN A 175 -16.41 -7.65 2.53
CA GLN A 175 -16.00 -6.37 3.15
C GLN A 175 -14.49 -6.24 3.29
N VAL A 176 -13.80 -7.30 3.70
CA VAL A 176 -12.34 -7.30 3.80
C VAL A 176 -11.71 -7.14 2.41
N LEU A 177 -12.14 -7.92 1.42
CA LEU A 177 -11.65 -7.82 0.04
C LEU A 177 -11.92 -6.45 -0.57
N ALA A 178 -13.08 -5.85 -0.29
CA ALA A 178 -13.43 -4.52 -0.78
C ALA A 178 -12.43 -3.47 -0.29
N ARG A 179 -11.96 -3.59 0.95
CA ARG A 179 -10.98 -2.68 1.56
C ARG A 179 -9.56 -2.95 1.08
N CYS A 180 -9.20 -4.21 0.81
CA CYS A 180 -7.90 -4.56 0.23
C CYS A 180 -7.78 -4.19 -1.26
N THR A 181 -8.89 -3.99 -1.97
CA THR A 181 -8.92 -3.65 -3.40
C THR A 181 -9.36 -2.22 -3.69
N GLY A 182 -9.95 -1.53 -2.71
CA GLY A 182 -10.56 -0.21 -2.89
C GLY A 182 -11.85 -0.23 -3.75
N ARG A 183 -12.54 -1.37 -3.83
CA ARG A 183 -13.72 -1.58 -4.69
C ARG A 183 -14.90 -2.13 -3.89
N ASP A 184 -16.09 -1.62 -4.15
CA ASP A 184 -17.32 -2.11 -3.52
C ASP A 184 -18.00 -3.26 -4.30
N ASP A 185 -17.44 -3.68 -5.43
CA ASP A 185 -17.90 -4.84 -6.21
C ASP A 185 -16.77 -5.85 -6.28
N VAL A 186 -16.95 -6.98 -5.60
CA VAL A 186 -15.92 -7.99 -5.43
C VAL A 186 -16.41 -9.36 -5.87
N VAL A 187 -15.51 -10.10 -6.52
CA VAL A 187 -15.71 -11.49 -6.91
C VAL A 187 -14.65 -12.35 -6.23
N PHE A 188 -15.05 -13.45 -5.61
CA PHE A 188 -14.12 -14.42 -5.04
C PHE A 188 -14.66 -15.83 -5.24
N GLY A 189 -13.79 -16.84 -5.14
CA GLY A 189 -14.20 -18.22 -5.25
C GLY A 189 -14.75 -18.73 -3.93
N THR A 190 -15.89 -19.43 -3.96
CA THR A 190 -16.33 -20.28 -2.85
C THR A 190 -16.13 -21.74 -3.21
N ALA A 191 -15.64 -22.53 -2.25
CA ALA A 191 -15.66 -23.98 -2.38
C ALA A 191 -17.09 -24.50 -2.16
N VAL A 192 -17.55 -25.39 -3.05
CA VAL A 192 -18.79 -26.16 -2.91
C VAL A 192 -18.46 -27.65 -2.93
N THR A 193 -19.25 -28.47 -2.24
CA THR A 193 -18.99 -29.91 -2.10
C THR A 193 -19.10 -30.67 -3.42
N GLY A 194 -19.98 -30.22 -4.33
CA GLY A 194 -20.26 -30.88 -5.61
C GLY A 194 -20.96 -32.24 -5.48
N ARG A 195 -21.45 -32.58 -4.28
CA ARG A 195 -22.07 -33.87 -3.96
C ARG A 195 -23.59 -33.80 -3.78
N LEU A 196 -24.19 -32.60 -3.76
CA LEU A 196 -25.62 -32.41 -3.43
C LEU A 196 -26.56 -32.83 -4.57
N GLN A 197 -26.13 -32.69 -5.83
CA GLN A 197 -26.92 -33.07 -7.01
C GLN A 197 -26.62 -34.48 -7.53
N GLY A 198 -25.73 -35.22 -6.86
CA GLY A 198 -25.32 -36.55 -7.28
C GLY A 198 -26.41 -37.61 -7.13
N THR A 199 -26.35 -38.64 -7.96
CA THR A 199 -27.20 -39.84 -7.90
C THR A 199 -27.15 -40.52 -6.52
N LEU A 200 -28.14 -41.37 -6.19
CA LEU A 200 -28.12 -42.24 -5.01
C LEU A 200 -26.75 -42.94 -4.89
N GLY A 201 -25.96 -42.59 -3.87
CA GLY A 201 -24.61 -43.13 -3.63
C GLY A 201 -23.44 -42.18 -3.93
N ALA A 202 -23.67 -41.00 -4.52
CA ALA A 202 -22.63 -39.99 -4.74
C ALA A 202 -22.02 -39.44 -3.44
N GLU A 203 -22.78 -39.44 -2.35
CA GLU A 203 -22.31 -39.10 -1.00
C GLU A 203 -21.15 -40.00 -0.54
N ARG A 204 -21.07 -41.25 -1.03
CA ARG A 204 -20.03 -42.24 -0.68
C ARG A 204 -19.10 -42.60 -1.85
N ALA A 205 -19.15 -41.86 -2.95
CA ALA A 205 -18.25 -42.08 -4.08
C ALA A 205 -16.88 -41.44 -3.80
N MET A 206 -15.80 -42.19 -4.01
CA MET A 206 -14.43 -41.67 -3.89
C MET A 206 -14.02 -40.94 -5.18
N GLY A 207 -13.53 -39.70 -5.07
CA GLY A 207 -13.14 -38.86 -6.19
C GLY A 207 -13.06 -37.37 -5.83
N MET A 208 -12.68 -36.53 -6.79
CA MET A 208 -12.63 -35.08 -6.61
C MET A 208 -13.98 -34.43 -6.95
N PHE A 209 -14.85 -34.23 -5.95
CA PHE A 209 -16.15 -33.59 -6.15
C PHE A 209 -16.16 -32.11 -5.82
N MET A 210 -15.24 -31.64 -4.96
CA MET A 210 -15.16 -30.23 -4.61
C MET A 210 -14.98 -29.37 -5.86
N ASN A 211 -15.72 -28.28 -5.92
CA ASN A 211 -15.66 -27.34 -7.02
C ASN A 211 -15.55 -25.92 -6.47
N THR A 212 -14.93 -25.04 -7.25
CA THR A 212 -14.77 -23.63 -6.89
C THR A 212 -15.60 -22.80 -7.85
N LEU A 213 -16.54 -22.03 -7.31
CA LEU A 213 -17.43 -21.19 -8.10
C LEU A 213 -17.32 -19.72 -7.71
N PRO A 214 -17.43 -18.78 -8.66
CA PRO A 214 -17.39 -17.36 -8.36
C PRO A 214 -18.65 -16.92 -7.61
N VAL A 215 -18.45 -16.17 -6.54
CA VAL A 215 -19.47 -15.41 -5.83
C VAL A 215 -19.15 -13.94 -6.02
N ARG A 216 -20.11 -13.18 -6.56
CA ARG A 216 -20.04 -11.72 -6.67
C ARG A 216 -20.86 -11.09 -5.55
N VAL A 217 -20.28 -10.13 -4.85
CA VAL A 217 -20.91 -9.38 -3.76
C VAL A 217 -20.72 -7.88 -4.04
N GLN A 218 -21.84 -7.14 -4.05
CA GLN A 218 -21.87 -5.71 -4.36
C GLN A 218 -22.28 -4.95 -3.09
N LEU A 219 -21.32 -4.28 -2.46
CA LEU A 219 -21.48 -3.61 -1.18
C LEU A 219 -22.13 -2.24 -1.29
N ALA A 220 -21.84 -1.49 -2.36
CA ALA A 220 -22.31 -0.12 -2.51
C ALA A 220 -23.85 -0.07 -2.52
N THR A 221 -24.42 0.97 -1.91
CA THR A 221 -25.86 1.29 -1.90
C THR A 221 -26.78 0.29 -1.20
N GLN A 222 -26.23 -0.73 -0.52
CA GLN A 222 -27.01 -1.73 0.20
C GLN A 222 -26.94 -1.53 1.71
N SER A 223 -28.08 -1.70 2.39
CA SER A 223 -28.08 -1.91 3.83
C SER A 223 -27.49 -3.26 4.20
N VAL A 224 -27.03 -3.39 5.44
CA VAL A 224 -26.48 -4.64 5.99
C VAL A 224 -27.47 -5.81 5.82
N GLN A 225 -28.76 -5.59 6.10
CA GLN A 225 -29.76 -6.64 5.96
C GLN A 225 -30.02 -7.02 4.50
N GLU A 226 -30.10 -6.03 3.59
CA GLU A 226 -30.32 -6.30 2.16
C GLU A 226 -29.18 -7.11 1.57
N LEU A 227 -27.93 -6.74 1.89
CA LEU A 227 -26.76 -7.44 1.40
C LEU A 227 -26.74 -8.89 1.89
N VAL A 228 -26.94 -9.12 3.19
CA VAL A 228 -26.96 -10.48 3.77
C VAL A 228 -28.04 -11.35 3.14
N MET A 229 -29.25 -10.81 2.94
CA MET A 229 -30.33 -11.55 2.30
C MET A 229 -30.08 -11.78 0.80
N ALA A 230 -29.46 -10.83 0.10
CA ALA A 230 -29.04 -10.99 -1.28
C ALA A 230 -27.98 -12.08 -1.42
N THR A 231 -26.92 -12.04 -0.61
CA THR A 231 -25.87 -13.07 -0.59
C THR A 231 -26.43 -14.44 -0.22
N HIS A 232 -27.39 -14.53 0.71
CA HIS A 232 -28.06 -15.79 1.02
C HIS A 232 -28.79 -16.38 -0.18
N ARG A 233 -29.56 -15.56 -0.91
CA ARG A 233 -30.26 -15.99 -2.13
C ARG A 233 -29.26 -16.42 -3.20
N ASP A 234 -28.23 -15.60 -3.44
CA ASP A 234 -27.23 -15.85 -4.48
C ASP A 234 -26.45 -17.14 -4.21
N LEU A 235 -26.05 -17.40 -2.95
CA LEU A 235 -25.42 -18.66 -2.57
C LEU A 235 -26.36 -19.87 -2.70
N SER A 236 -27.66 -19.69 -2.40
CA SER A 236 -28.64 -20.76 -2.55
C SER A 236 -28.90 -21.12 -4.03
N GLU A 237 -28.98 -20.10 -4.90
CA GLU A 237 -29.08 -20.29 -6.35
C GLU A 237 -27.82 -20.94 -6.92
N LEU A 238 -26.64 -20.56 -6.43
CA LEU A 238 -25.36 -21.14 -6.85
C LEU A 238 -25.28 -22.66 -6.69
N LEU A 239 -25.92 -23.23 -5.65
CA LEU A 239 -25.99 -24.68 -5.44
C LEU A 239 -26.69 -25.42 -6.59
N SER A 240 -27.61 -24.75 -7.30
CA SER A 240 -28.24 -25.33 -8.51
C SER A 240 -27.24 -25.46 -9.66
N HIS A 241 -26.10 -24.79 -9.57
CA HIS A 241 -25.04 -24.75 -10.56
C HIS A 241 -23.71 -25.31 -10.05
N GLU A 242 -23.71 -26.08 -8.95
CA GLU A 242 -22.49 -26.60 -8.30
C GLU A 242 -21.60 -27.47 -9.21
N GLN A 243 -22.16 -28.00 -10.31
CA GLN A 243 -21.46 -28.83 -11.30
C GLN A 243 -20.84 -28.03 -12.46
N ALA A 244 -21.03 -26.71 -12.52
CA ALA A 244 -20.46 -25.87 -13.56
C ALA A 244 -18.94 -25.78 -13.41
N SER A 245 -18.19 -25.82 -14.52
CA SER A 245 -16.74 -25.56 -14.43
C SER A 245 -16.45 -24.09 -14.15
N LEU A 246 -15.45 -23.81 -13.30
CA LEU A 246 -14.95 -22.44 -13.10
C LEU A 246 -14.57 -21.76 -14.43
N ALA A 247 -13.96 -22.50 -15.36
CA ALA A 247 -13.61 -21.98 -16.67
C ALA A 247 -14.83 -21.51 -17.48
N LEU A 248 -15.99 -22.15 -17.34
CA LEU A 248 -17.24 -21.71 -17.95
C LEU A 248 -17.70 -20.39 -17.32
N ALA A 249 -17.74 -20.33 -15.98
CA ALA A 249 -18.14 -19.12 -15.27
C ALA A 249 -17.22 -17.93 -15.57
N GLN A 250 -15.90 -18.14 -15.65
CA GLN A 250 -14.92 -17.10 -16.00
C GLN A 250 -15.14 -16.54 -17.41
N ARG A 251 -15.47 -17.40 -18.40
CA ARG A 251 -15.77 -16.95 -19.78
C ARG A 251 -17.04 -16.12 -19.89
N CYS A 252 -17.93 -16.18 -18.90
CA CYS A 252 -19.12 -15.35 -18.84
C CYS A 252 -18.85 -13.92 -18.34
N SER A 253 -17.62 -13.61 -17.92
CA SER A 253 -17.19 -12.27 -17.54
C SER A 253 -16.58 -11.48 -18.71
N SER A 254 -16.43 -10.16 -18.55
CA SER A 254 -15.72 -9.30 -19.50
C SER A 254 -14.22 -9.19 -19.21
N VAL A 255 -13.69 -9.94 -18.24
CA VAL A 255 -12.26 -9.99 -17.93
C VAL A 255 -11.48 -10.59 -19.10
N ALA A 256 -10.31 -10.01 -19.40
CA ALA A 256 -9.46 -10.46 -20.51
C ALA A 256 -9.04 -11.93 -20.37
N THR A 257 -9.06 -12.67 -21.49
CA THR A 257 -8.63 -14.07 -21.55
C THR A 257 -7.21 -14.25 -20.99
N GLY A 258 -7.04 -15.19 -20.06
CA GLY A 258 -5.76 -15.48 -19.42
C GLY A 258 -5.52 -14.72 -18.11
N VAL A 259 -6.37 -13.73 -17.78
CA VAL A 259 -6.40 -13.09 -16.46
C VAL A 259 -7.40 -13.83 -15.57
N PRO A 260 -7.05 -14.17 -14.31
CA PRO A 260 -8.00 -14.83 -13.41
C PRO A 260 -9.11 -13.86 -13.01
N LEU A 261 -10.36 -14.33 -12.93
CA LEU A 261 -11.49 -13.51 -12.47
C LEU A 261 -11.32 -13.02 -11.01
N PHE A 262 -10.67 -13.83 -10.19
CA PHE A 262 -10.38 -13.55 -8.79
C PHE A 262 -9.12 -14.31 -8.36
N SER A 263 -8.44 -13.80 -7.33
CA SER A 263 -7.28 -14.47 -6.71
C SER A 263 -7.50 -14.86 -5.25
N SER A 264 -8.74 -14.71 -4.75
CA SER A 264 -9.11 -15.05 -3.38
C SER A 264 -10.17 -16.15 -3.31
N LEU A 265 -10.03 -17.03 -2.31
CA LEU A 265 -10.98 -18.09 -1.99
C LEU A 265 -11.56 -17.97 -0.58
N LEU A 266 -12.79 -18.44 -0.42
CA LEU A 266 -13.42 -18.76 0.87
C LEU A 266 -13.88 -20.23 0.87
N ASN A 267 -13.49 -20.98 1.89
CA ASN A 267 -13.90 -22.35 2.11
C ASN A 267 -14.56 -22.50 3.50
N TYR A 268 -15.85 -22.82 3.54
CA TYR A 268 -16.56 -23.08 4.81
C TYR A 268 -16.66 -24.58 5.06
N ARG A 269 -15.99 -25.05 6.12
CA ARG A 269 -15.82 -26.47 6.44
C ARG A 269 -16.54 -26.81 7.74
N HIS A 270 -17.40 -27.82 7.70
CA HIS A 270 -17.96 -28.43 8.91
C HIS A 270 -16.98 -29.50 9.39
N GLN A 271 -16.39 -29.30 10.56
CA GLN A 271 -15.55 -30.30 11.20
C GLN A 271 -16.35 -30.95 12.32
N ASN A 272 -16.57 -32.27 12.23
CA ASN A 272 -17.11 -33.00 13.38
C ASN A 272 -16.03 -33.06 14.47
N GLU A 273 -16.35 -32.76 15.74
CA GLU A 273 -15.40 -32.96 16.84
C GLU A 273 -14.92 -34.43 16.94
N ASP A 274 -15.74 -35.38 16.45
CA ASP A 274 -15.43 -36.80 16.30
C ASP A 274 -14.65 -37.18 15.02
N SER A 275 -14.29 -36.20 14.17
CA SER A 275 -13.36 -36.40 13.04
C SER A 275 -11.92 -36.69 13.49
N GLN A 276 -11.68 -36.70 14.80
CA GLN A 276 -10.49 -37.27 15.37
C GLN A 276 -10.36 -38.74 14.93
N LEU A 277 -9.46 -38.95 13.99
CA LEU A 277 -8.73 -40.19 13.69
C LEU A 277 -7.95 -40.71 14.92
N GLN A 278 -8.56 -40.66 16.10
CA GLN A 278 -8.09 -41.19 17.37
C GLN A 278 -8.88 -42.46 17.64
N TRP A 279 -8.27 -43.58 17.27
CA TRP A 279 -8.81 -44.91 17.43
C TRP A 279 -7.68 -45.79 17.97
N PRO A 280 -8.00 -46.86 18.71
CA PRO A 280 -6.97 -47.61 19.43
C PRO A 280 -5.83 -48.07 18.50
N GLY A 281 -4.65 -47.45 18.64
CA GLY A 281 -3.45 -47.75 17.86
C GLY A 281 -3.13 -46.83 16.67
N LEU A 282 -3.99 -45.87 16.30
CA LEU A 282 -3.71 -44.86 15.26
C LEU A 282 -4.15 -43.47 15.72
N ARG A 283 -3.31 -42.47 15.42
CA ARG A 283 -3.55 -41.05 15.72
C ARG A 283 -3.11 -40.21 14.53
N LEU A 284 -3.99 -39.35 14.02
CA LEU A 284 -3.58 -38.30 13.07
C LEU A 284 -2.64 -37.33 13.78
N LEU A 285 -1.47 -37.09 13.19
CA LEU A 285 -0.45 -36.19 13.73
C LEU A 285 -0.51 -34.83 13.07
N ASP A 286 -0.67 -34.81 11.75
CA ASP A 286 -0.68 -33.61 10.93
C ASP A 286 -1.49 -33.84 9.64
N SER A 287 -2.00 -32.76 9.03
CA SER A 287 -2.68 -32.75 7.73
C SER A 287 -2.55 -31.37 7.09
N ALA A 288 -1.99 -31.33 5.89
CA ALA A 288 -1.77 -30.09 5.14
C ALA A 288 -2.40 -30.17 3.74
N GLU A 289 -3.04 -29.08 3.32
CA GLU A 289 -3.57 -28.90 1.96
C GLU A 289 -2.93 -27.65 1.35
N ARG A 290 -2.44 -27.74 0.12
CA ARG A 290 -1.89 -26.59 -0.61
C ARG A 290 -2.86 -26.10 -1.65
N THR A 291 -3.01 -24.78 -1.72
CA THR A 291 -3.79 -24.09 -2.75
C THR A 291 -2.87 -23.27 -3.65
N ASN A 292 -3.25 -23.16 -4.92
CA ASN A 292 -2.58 -22.33 -5.92
C ASN A 292 -3.03 -20.86 -5.86
N TYR A 293 -4.01 -20.53 -5.02
CA TYR A 293 -4.50 -19.17 -4.84
C TYR A 293 -3.67 -18.42 -3.79
N PRO A 294 -3.25 -17.18 -4.07
CA PRO A 294 -2.38 -16.41 -3.18
C PRO A 294 -3.10 -15.90 -1.92
N LEU A 295 -4.42 -16.05 -1.83
CA LEU A 295 -5.19 -15.71 -0.64
C LEU A 295 -6.38 -16.66 -0.45
N CYS A 296 -6.40 -17.41 0.64
CA CYS A 296 -7.48 -18.34 0.97
C CYS A 296 -7.91 -18.17 2.42
N LEU A 297 -9.22 -18.01 2.64
CA LEU A 297 -9.84 -18.06 3.95
C LEU A 297 -10.56 -19.41 4.11
N SER A 298 -10.15 -20.20 5.10
CA SER A 298 -10.90 -21.35 5.58
C SER A 298 -11.63 -21.02 6.88
N VAL A 299 -12.92 -21.33 6.94
CA VAL A 299 -13.73 -21.24 8.16
C VAL A 299 -13.96 -22.65 8.66
N ASN A 300 -13.49 -22.94 9.87
CA ASN A 300 -13.69 -24.22 10.54
C ASN A 300 -14.86 -24.13 11.51
N ASP A 301 -15.95 -24.85 11.24
CA ASP A 301 -17.12 -24.95 12.11
C ASP A 301 -17.10 -26.26 12.89
N TYR A 302 -16.85 -26.16 14.21
CA TYR A 302 -16.78 -27.28 15.15
C TYR A 302 -18.12 -27.52 15.86
N GLY A 303 -19.22 -26.98 15.35
CA GLY A 303 -20.55 -27.10 15.95
C GLY A 303 -20.89 -25.96 16.91
N SER A 304 -20.17 -25.79 18.02
CA SER A 304 -20.30 -24.59 18.87
C SER A 304 -19.33 -23.50 18.44
N ASP A 305 -18.08 -23.88 18.24
CA ASP A 305 -16.95 -22.98 18.03
C ASP A 305 -16.65 -22.78 16.53
N LEU A 306 -16.06 -21.62 16.22
CA LEU A 306 -15.69 -21.22 14.87
C LEU A 306 -14.24 -20.76 14.86
N GLY A 307 -13.46 -21.22 13.89
CA GLY A 307 -12.08 -20.79 13.66
C GLY A 307 -11.88 -20.21 12.26
N LEU A 308 -10.96 -19.27 12.13
CA LEU A 308 -10.45 -18.75 10.87
C LEU A 308 -9.05 -19.30 10.63
N LEU A 309 -8.78 -19.77 9.42
CA LEU A 309 -7.43 -20.09 8.95
C LEU A 309 -7.22 -19.34 7.64
N ILE A 310 -6.27 -18.41 7.62
CA ILE A 310 -5.91 -17.67 6.42
C ILE A 310 -4.54 -18.13 5.93
N HIS A 311 -4.49 -18.49 4.66
CA HIS A 311 -3.27 -18.72 3.89
C HIS A 311 -3.07 -17.57 2.93
N SER A 312 -1.91 -16.94 2.94
CA SER A 312 -1.62 -15.84 2.03
C SER A 312 -0.15 -15.75 1.62
N VAL A 313 0.09 -15.05 0.51
CA VAL A 313 1.44 -14.71 0.02
C VAL A 313 1.68 -13.22 0.24
N GLN A 314 2.92 -12.84 0.57
CA GLN A 314 3.32 -11.43 0.74
C GLN A 314 2.92 -10.58 -0.49
N PRO A 315 2.46 -9.33 -0.31
CA PRO A 315 2.47 -8.54 0.94
C PRO A 315 1.22 -8.74 1.82
N ALA A 316 0.38 -9.74 1.54
CA ALA A 316 -0.82 -10.00 2.33
C ALA A 316 -0.45 -10.74 3.62
N ASP A 317 -0.47 -10.03 4.75
CA ASP A 317 -0.22 -10.58 6.09
C ASP A 317 -1.46 -11.37 6.59
N PRO A 318 -1.35 -12.69 6.82
CA PRO A 318 -2.49 -13.52 7.21
C PRO A 318 -3.00 -13.19 8.61
N GLN A 319 -2.14 -12.80 9.56
CA GLN A 319 -2.53 -12.43 10.92
C GLN A 319 -3.38 -11.16 10.91
N ARG A 320 -2.95 -10.17 10.12
CA ARG A 320 -3.68 -8.91 9.96
C ARG A 320 -5.03 -9.12 9.29
N LEU A 321 -5.09 -9.99 8.28
CA LEU A 321 -6.35 -10.37 7.62
C LEU A 321 -7.30 -11.14 8.55
N CYS A 322 -6.79 -12.00 9.43
CA CYS A 322 -7.60 -12.67 10.46
C CYS A 322 -8.23 -11.65 11.41
N ALA A 323 -7.46 -10.66 11.86
CA ALA A 323 -7.97 -9.59 12.71
C ALA A 323 -9.01 -8.72 11.98
N MET A 324 -8.80 -8.42 10.68
CA MET A 324 -9.80 -7.72 9.86
C MET A 324 -11.09 -8.52 9.72
N MET A 325 -10.99 -9.83 9.50
CA MET A 325 -12.15 -10.71 9.40
C MET A 325 -12.93 -10.80 10.71
N GLN A 326 -12.25 -10.91 11.84
CA GLN A 326 -12.90 -10.85 13.15
C GLN A 326 -13.65 -9.52 13.33
N CYS A 327 -13.00 -8.39 13.06
CA CYS A 327 -13.61 -7.06 13.16
C CYS A 327 -14.85 -6.95 12.25
N ALA A 328 -14.74 -7.40 11.00
CA ALA A 328 -15.86 -7.41 10.05
C ALA A 328 -17.05 -8.25 10.55
N LEU A 329 -16.80 -9.43 11.15
CA LEU A 329 -17.85 -10.28 11.73
C LEU A 329 -18.50 -9.63 12.97
N GLU A 330 -17.70 -9.00 13.83
CA GLU A 330 -18.20 -8.28 15.02
C GLU A 330 -19.10 -7.11 14.62
N GLN A 331 -18.67 -6.29 13.67
CA GLN A 331 -19.42 -5.15 13.15
C GLN A 331 -20.68 -5.61 12.40
N LEU A 332 -20.57 -6.65 11.57
CA LEU A 332 -21.69 -7.19 10.82
C LEU A 332 -22.78 -7.75 11.75
N THR A 333 -22.39 -8.55 12.74
CA THR A 333 -23.35 -9.14 13.68
C THR A 333 -23.97 -8.09 14.63
N ASP A 334 -23.23 -7.05 15.00
CA ASP A 334 -23.76 -5.93 15.78
C ASP A 334 -24.77 -5.11 14.96
N ALA A 335 -24.42 -4.77 13.72
CA ALA A 335 -25.29 -4.03 12.84
C ALA A 335 -26.57 -4.82 12.52
N LEU A 336 -26.48 -6.14 12.30
CA LEU A 336 -27.65 -6.99 12.09
C LEU A 336 -28.59 -7.02 13.31
N ALA A 337 -28.06 -6.93 14.52
CA ALA A 337 -28.85 -6.94 15.76
C ALA A 337 -29.50 -5.58 16.05
N HIS A 338 -28.78 -4.47 15.80
CA HIS A 338 -29.18 -3.16 16.30
C HIS A 338 -29.49 -2.13 15.21
N THR A 339 -28.81 -2.17 14.06
CA THR A 339 -28.93 -1.19 12.98
C THR A 339 -28.93 -1.84 11.59
N PRO A 340 -29.89 -2.75 11.29
CA PRO A 340 -29.86 -3.56 10.07
C PRO A 340 -29.98 -2.74 8.77
N GLN A 341 -30.50 -1.52 8.88
CA GLN A 341 -30.68 -0.56 7.78
C GLN A 341 -29.44 0.33 7.53
N LYS A 342 -28.39 0.22 8.35
CA LYS A 342 -27.12 0.92 8.13
C LYS A 342 -26.49 0.44 6.83
N GLU A 343 -25.87 1.35 6.07
CA GLU A 343 -25.12 0.98 4.87
C GLU A 343 -23.92 0.10 5.24
N VAL A 344 -23.72 -1.00 4.51
CA VAL A 344 -22.61 -1.92 4.78
C VAL A 344 -21.24 -1.26 4.62
N THR A 345 -21.11 -0.29 3.71
CA THR A 345 -19.86 0.44 3.47
C THR A 345 -19.43 1.30 4.66
N GLN A 346 -20.31 1.54 5.63
CA GLN A 346 -20.02 2.24 6.88
C GLN A 346 -19.61 1.31 8.03
N LEU A 347 -19.51 0.00 7.79
CA LEU A 347 -18.92 -0.92 8.74
C LEU A 347 -17.40 -0.89 8.61
N ASP A 348 -16.74 -0.79 9.76
CA ASP A 348 -15.28 -0.89 9.83
C ASP A 348 -14.85 -2.35 9.69
N VAL A 349 -13.77 -2.59 8.96
CA VAL A 349 -13.08 -3.89 8.96
C VAL A 349 -11.72 -3.79 9.67
N LEU A 350 -11.28 -2.57 9.99
CA LEU A 350 -9.97 -2.34 10.56
C LEU A 350 -10.04 -2.51 12.08
N PRO A 351 -9.20 -3.35 12.70
CA PRO A 351 -9.14 -3.45 14.15
C PRO A 351 -8.85 -2.10 14.80
N ALA A 352 -9.45 -1.85 15.98
CA ALA A 352 -9.33 -0.56 16.67
C ALA A 352 -7.87 -0.19 17.00
N ALA A 353 -7.04 -1.16 17.36
CA ALA A 353 -5.62 -0.95 17.63
C ALA A 353 -4.86 -0.45 16.38
N GLU A 354 -5.15 -1.04 15.23
CA GLU A 354 -4.53 -0.64 13.96
C GLU A 354 -5.05 0.72 13.49
N ARG A 355 -6.35 1.00 13.66
CA ARG A 355 -6.91 2.33 13.42
C ARG A 355 -6.23 3.39 14.30
N ASN A 356 -6.00 3.09 15.59
CA ASN A 356 -5.31 3.99 16.49
C ASN A 356 -3.85 4.21 16.09
N LEU A 357 -3.15 3.16 15.64
CA LEU A 357 -1.79 3.27 15.11
C LEU A 357 -1.73 4.27 13.94
N LEU A 358 -2.62 4.12 12.97
CA LEU A 358 -2.63 4.94 11.75
C LEU A 358 -3.09 6.39 11.99
N LEU A 359 -4.11 6.59 12.83
CA LEU A 359 -4.73 7.91 13.01
C LEU A 359 -4.13 8.70 14.16
N GLU A 360 -3.68 8.04 15.23
CA GLU A 360 -3.16 8.70 16.42
C GLU A 360 -1.65 8.52 16.51
N THR A 361 -1.15 7.28 16.64
CA THR A 361 0.26 7.02 16.96
C THR A 361 1.23 7.56 15.90
N PHE A 362 0.98 7.34 14.61
CA PHE A 362 1.81 7.90 13.54
C PHE A 362 1.69 9.43 13.41
N ASN A 363 0.61 10.03 13.90
CA ASN A 363 0.36 11.47 13.82
C ASN A 363 0.73 12.22 15.11
N GLN A 364 1.41 11.58 16.07
CA GLN A 364 1.98 12.22 17.27
C GLN A 364 3.25 13.04 16.94
N THR A 365 3.14 13.97 15.99
CA THR A 365 4.24 14.78 15.45
C THR A 365 4.32 16.18 16.04
N ARG A 366 3.55 16.47 17.10
CA ARG A 366 3.49 17.80 17.72
C ARG A 366 4.85 18.21 18.31
N GLN A 367 5.38 19.33 17.84
CA GLN A 367 6.57 19.99 18.37
C GLN A 367 6.26 21.47 18.64
N ASP A 368 6.93 22.06 19.62
CA ASP A 368 6.82 23.50 19.89
C ASP A 368 7.69 24.29 18.92
N TYR A 369 7.12 25.32 18.30
CA TYR A 369 7.81 26.25 17.40
C TYR A 369 7.19 27.65 17.52
N PRO A 370 7.87 28.71 17.07
CA PRO A 370 7.30 30.07 17.10
C PRO A 370 6.04 30.18 16.23
N THR A 371 4.88 30.44 16.86
CA THR A 371 3.58 30.49 16.15
C THR A 371 3.10 31.91 15.81
N ASP A 372 3.81 32.92 16.29
CA ASP A 372 3.48 34.35 16.17
C ASP A 372 4.49 35.13 15.32
N LEU A 373 5.56 34.47 14.86
CA LEU A 373 6.62 35.09 14.07
C LEU A 373 6.56 34.64 12.61
N CYS A 374 6.61 35.60 11.68
CA CYS A 374 6.93 35.34 10.27
C CYS A 374 8.42 35.01 10.06
N ILE A 375 8.75 34.37 8.93
CA ILE A 375 10.08 33.79 8.66
C ILE A 375 11.23 34.81 8.75
N GLN A 376 11.01 36.03 8.28
CA GLN A 376 12.00 37.11 8.31
C GLN A 376 12.34 37.55 9.74
N HIS A 377 11.41 37.42 10.70
CA HIS A 377 11.70 37.74 12.11
C HIS A 377 12.67 36.73 12.72
N LEU A 378 12.60 35.46 12.29
CA LEU A 378 13.56 34.43 12.70
C LEU A 378 14.93 34.65 12.07
N PHE A 379 14.99 35.03 10.79
CA PHE A 379 16.24 35.48 10.17
C PHE A 379 16.85 36.68 10.91
N GLU A 380 16.05 37.69 11.25
CA GLU A 380 16.51 38.86 12.01
C GLU A 380 16.99 38.51 13.42
N ALA A 381 16.41 37.48 14.05
CA ALA A 381 16.94 36.95 15.31
C ALA A 381 18.34 36.38 15.11
N GLN A 382 18.58 35.63 14.03
CA GLN A 382 19.91 35.11 13.71
C GLN A 382 20.91 36.23 13.41
N VAL A 383 20.48 37.29 12.73
CA VAL A 383 21.30 38.48 12.48
C VAL A 383 21.78 39.13 13.78
N ARG A 384 20.92 39.18 14.81
CA ARG A 384 21.31 39.70 16.13
C ARG A 384 22.29 38.78 16.87
N THR A 385 22.15 37.47 16.70
CA THR A 385 22.99 36.46 17.36
C THR A 385 24.41 36.41 16.77
N GLN A 386 24.55 36.49 15.44
CA GLN A 386 25.82 36.34 14.74
C GLN A 386 25.98 37.30 13.55
N PRO A 387 26.06 38.62 13.80
CA PRO A 387 26.02 39.64 12.74
C PRO A 387 27.16 39.51 11.73
N ASP A 388 28.36 39.13 12.18
CA ASP A 388 29.59 39.08 11.37
C ASP A 388 29.82 37.73 10.67
N ALA A 389 29.02 36.70 11.00
CA ALA A 389 29.11 35.40 10.33
C ALA A 389 28.65 35.50 8.88
N ILE A 390 29.22 34.71 7.99
CA ILE A 390 28.82 34.68 6.57
C ILE A 390 27.44 34.04 6.45
N ALA A 391 26.48 34.77 5.88
CA ALA A 391 25.16 34.24 5.56
C ALA A 391 25.11 33.68 4.15
N VAL A 392 25.73 34.38 3.19
CA VAL A 392 25.71 33.99 1.77
C VAL A 392 27.11 34.06 1.19
N ALA A 393 27.51 33.00 0.52
CA ALA A 393 28.77 32.91 -0.20
C ALA A 393 28.52 32.48 -1.65
N PHE A 394 28.84 33.37 -2.60
CA PHE A 394 28.68 33.14 -4.03
C PHE A 394 29.94 33.57 -4.77
N GLN A 395 30.63 32.63 -5.43
CA GLN A 395 31.90 32.89 -6.12
C GLN A 395 32.92 33.61 -5.22
N ALA A 396 33.33 34.85 -5.55
CA ALA A 396 34.20 35.68 -4.72
C ALA A 396 33.45 36.57 -3.71
N GLN A 397 32.12 36.69 -3.83
CA GLN A 397 31.30 37.52 -2.96
C GLN A 397 30.95 36.80 -1.67
N ARG A 398 31.04 37.50 -0.55
CA ARG A 398 30.66 37.01 0.78
C ARG A 398 29.87 38.12 1.45
N LEU A 399 28.64 37.82 1.88
CA LEU A 399 27.85 38.72 2.73
C LEU A 399 27.68 38.11 4.10
N SER A 400 27.99 38.89 5.12
CA SER A 400 27.61 38.57 6.49
C SER A 400 26.10 38.65 6.71
N TYR A 401 25.59 38.06 7.80
CA TYR A 401 24.19 38.19 8.20
C TYR A 401 23.76 39.65 8.31
N ALA A 402 24.59 40.52 8.91
CA ALA A 402 24.30 41.95 9.03
C ALA A 402 24.28 42.67 7.67
N GLU A 403 25.20 42.35 6.76
CA GLU A 403 25.24 42.94 5.42
C GLU A 403 24.06 42.51 4.56
N LEU A 404 23.73 41.22 4.56
CA LEU A 404 22.56 40.71 3.85
C LEU A 404 21.28 41.35 4.38
N ASN A 405 21.14 41.45 5.71
CA ASN A 405 19.98 42.08 6.34
C ASN A 405 19.83 43.56 5.95
N ARG A 406 20.91 44.36 5.99
CA ARG A 406 20.87 45.77 5.57
C ARG A 406 20.47 45.94 4.10
N GLN A 407 21.02 45.10 3.21
CA GLN A 407 20.66 45.16 1.79
C GLN A 407 19.19 44.77 1.56
N ALA A 408 18.71 43.72 2.22
CA ALA A 408 17.30 43.31 2.16
C ALA A 408 16.36 44.38 2.76
N ASN A 409 16.74 45.03 3.86
CA ASN A 409 15.96 46.11 4.47
C ASN A 409 15.81 47.33 3.53
N ARG A 410 16.88 47.74 2.84
CA ARG A 410 16.81 48.84 1.85
C ARG A 410 15.85 48.51 0.71
N LEU A 411 15.91 47.28 0.20
CA LEU A 411 14.95 46.82 -0.81
C LEU A 411 13.52 46.81 -0.25
N ALA A 412 13.32 46.29 0.97
CA ALA A 412 12.01 46.23 1.61
C ALA A 412 11.38 47.63 1.77
N HIS A 413 12.14 48.61 2.27
CA HIS A 413 11.67 50.00 2.38
C HIS A 413 11.35 50.62 1.02
N HIS A 414 12.10 50.28 -0.03
CA HIS A 414 11.79 50.70 -1.39
C HIS A 414 10.47 50.11 -1.89
N LEU A 415 10.25 48.80 -1.69
CA LEU A 415 9.00 48.13 -2.05
C LEU A 415 7.80 48.68 -1.27
N ILE A 416 7.94 48.92 0.03
CA ILE A 416 6.93 49.60 0.85
C ILE A 416 6.63 51.00 0.29
N GLY A 417 7.66 51.73 -0.17
CA GLY A 417 7.50 53.03 -0.82
C GLY A 417 6.73 52.98 -2.14
N LEU A 418 6.68 51.82 -2.83
CA LEU A 418 5.84 51.56 -4.00
C LEU A 418 4.39 51.20 -3.63
N GLY A 419 4.07 51.12 -2.34
CA GLY A 419 2.74 50.77 -1.83
C GLY A 419 2.51 49.26 -1.65
N ILE A 420 3.56 48.45 -1.70
CA ILE A 420 3.49 46.99 -1.55
C ILE A 420 3.37 46.64 -0.06
N GLY A 421 2.48 45.70 0.28
CA GLY A 421 2.26 45.24 1.64
C GLY A 421 1.83 43.77 1.75
N PRO A 422 1.21 43.38 2.90
CA PRO A 422 0.76 42.01 3.14
C PRO A 422 -0.13 41.43 2.04
N ASP A 423 0.12 40.17 1.67
CA ASP A 423 -0.55 39.40 0.61
C ASP A 423 -0.41 39.92 -0.83
N ASP A 424 0.25 41.06 -1.04
CA ASP A 424 0.71 41.43 -2.38
C ASP A 424 1.75 40.42 -2.87
N ARG A 425 1.84 40.28 -4.18
CA ARG A 425 2.78 39.36 -4.84
C ARG A 425 3.85 40.17 -5.54
N VAL A 426 5.11 39.80 -5.35
CA VAL A 426 6.24 40.39 -6.05
C VAL A 426 6.90 39.29 -6.88
N ALA A 427 6.85 39.43 -8.19
CA ALA A 427 7.52 38.49 -9.08
C ALA A 427 9.04 38.64 -8.92
N ILE A 428 9.77 37.53 -8.91
CA ILE A 428 11.24 37.51 -8.84
C ILE A 428 11.80 36.65 -9.98
N CYS A 429 12.42 37.31 -10.96
CA CYS A 429 13.05 36.68 -12.12
C CYS A 429 14.55 36.97 -12.10
N VAL A 430 15.33 36.08 -11.49
CA VAL A 430 16.75 36.28 -11.16
C VAL A 430 17.55 35.01 -11.39
N GLU A 431 18.84 35.15 -11.65
CA GLU A 431 19.79 34.05 -11.55
C GLU A 431 20.23 33.82 -10.09
N ARG A 432 20.67 32.60 -9.78
CA ARG A 432 21.25 32.27 -8.47
C ARG A 432 22.49 33.13 -8.19
N GLY A 433 22.53 33.72 -7.00
CA GLY A 433 23.56 34.66 -6.56
C GLY A 433 23.15 35.41 -5.29
N VAL A 434 23.91 36.45 -4.94
CA VAL A 434 23.64 37.31 -3.77
C VAL A 434 22.36 38.11 -3.95
N GLU A 435 22.13 38.63 -5.14
CA GLU A 435 20.97 39.45 -5.51
C GLU A 435 19.66 38.72 -5.28
N MET A 436 19.63 37.42 -5.60
CA MET A 436 18.49 36.55 -5.35
C MET A 436 18.12 36.54 -3.87
N MET A 437 19.11 36.40 -2.98
CA MET A 437 18.88 36.36 -1.54
C MET A 437 18.41 37.70 -0.99
N VAL A 438 18.99 38.81 -1.48
CA VAL A 438 18.53 40.16 -1.16
C VAL A 438 17.07 40.35 -1.62
N GLY A 439 16.75 39.90 -2.83
CA GLY A 439 15.40 39.93 -3.41
C GLY A 439 14.36 39.21 -2.55
N LEU A 440 14.60 37.93 -2.26
CA LEU A 440 13.68 37.10 -1.46
C LEU A 440 13.43 37.70 -0.08
N LEU A 441 14.50 38.03 0.66
CA LEU A 441 14.36 38.60 2.00
C LEU A 441 13.74 39.99 1.97
N GLY A 442 14.05 40.81 0.96
CA GLY A 442 13.46 42.14 0.80
C GLY A 442 11.95 42.10 0.56
N VAL A 443 11.48 41.15 -0.25
CA VAL A 443 10.04 40.92 -0.48
C VAL A 443 9.34 40.51 0.83
N LEU A 444 9.89 39.51 1.52
CA LEU A 444 9.33 39.03 2.79
C LEU A 444 9.31 40.11 3.88
N LYS A 445 10.35 40.96 3.92
CA LYS A 445 10.45 42.10 4.84
C LYS A 445 9.51 43.25 4.49
N ALA A 446 9.14 43.42 3.22
CA ALA A 446 8.05 44.31 2.83
C ALA A 446 6.67 43.77 3.24
N GLY A 447 6.60 42.52 3.71
CA GLY A 447 5.37 41.81 4.08
C GLY A 447 4.69 41.10 2.92
N ALA A 448 5.26 41.16 1.72
CA ALA A 448 4.70 40.59 0.51
C ALA A 448 5.19 39.16 0.28
N ALA A 449 4.52 38.45 -0.63
CA ALA A 449 4.90 37.11 -1.07
C ALA A 449 5.70 37.16 -2.37
N TYR A 450 6.79 36.40 -2.46
CA TYR A 450 7.52 36.30 -3.73
C TYR A 450 6.89 35.26 -4.66
N VAL A 451 6.92 35.54 -5.97
CA VAL A 451 6.51 34.63 -7.04
C VAL A 451 7.73 34.37 -7.93
N PRO A 452 8.42 33.24 -7.79
CA PRO A 452 9.59 32.96 -8.59
C PRO A 452 9.22 32.72 -10.04
N LEU A 453 10.02 33.28 -10.93
CA LEU A 453 9.95 33.14 -12.37
C LEU A 453 11.31 32.65 -12.87
N ASP A 454 11.33 31.52 -13.58
CA ASP A 454 12.58 31.03 -14.17
C ASP A 454 12.91 31.80 -15.45
N PRO A 455 14.06 32.50 -15.54
CA PRO A 455 14.44 33.19 -16.78
C PRO A 455 14.62 32.23 -17.96
N ALA A 456 14.82 30.93 -17.72
CA ALA A 456 14.89 29.91 -18.78
C ALA A 456 13.53 29.47 -19.31
N TYR A 457 12.41 29.89 -18.70
CA TYR A 457 11.08 29.57 -19.22
C TYR A 457 10.76 30.36 -20.49
N PRO A 458 9.97 29.78 -21.41
CA PRO A 458 9.46 30.51 -22.57
C PRO A 458 8.71 31.77 -22.15
N ALA A 459 8.84 32.85 -22.92
CA ALA A 459 8.21 34.14 -22.63
C ALA A 459 6.67 34.03 -22.45
N GLU A 460 6.00 33.16 -23.20
CA GLU A 460 4.56 32.90 -23.06
C GLU A 460 4.21 32.32 -21.68
N ARG A 461 5.05 31.43 -21.15
CA ARG A 461 4.87 30.85 -19.81
C ARG A 461 5.08 31.91 -18.73
N LEU A 462 6.09 32.76 -18.89
CA LEU A 462 6.33 33.89 -17.98
C LEU A 462 5.17 34.89 -18.01
N ALA A 463 4.67 35.22 -19.20
CA ALA A 463 3.51 36.09 -19.36
C ALA A 463 2.26 35.52 -18.67
N TYR A 464 1.98 34.23 -18.87
CA TYR A 464 0.88 33.55 -18.19
C TYR A 464 1.01 33.61 -16.67
N MET A 465 2.19 33.30 -16.11
CA MET A 465 2.41 33.34 -14.66
C MET A 465 2.25 34.76 -14.10
N ILE A 466 2.70 35.79 -14.82
CA ILE A 466 2.52 37.19 -14.43
C ILE A 466 1.04 37.60 -14.49
N GLU A 467 0.32 37.20 -15.54
CA GLU A 467 -1.10 37.51 -15.69
C GLU A 467 -1.96 36.82 -14.61
N ASP A 468 -1.68 35.56 -14.33
CA ASP A 468 -2.40 34.74 -13.35
C ASP A 468 -2.08 35.19 -11.90
N SER A 469 -0.80 35.46 -11.60
CA SER A 469 -0.39 35.89 -10.26
C SER A 469 -0.60 37.38 -9.99
N GLN A 470 -0.80 38.23 -10.99
CA GLN A 470 -1.01 39.68 -10.82
C GLN A 470 -0.05 40.32 -9.80
N PRO A 471 1.27 40.27 -10.03
CA PRO A 471 2.24 40.82 -9.09
C PRO A 471 2.23 42.36 -9.12
N ALA A 472 2.43 42.98 -7.95
CA ALA A 472 2.49 44.42 -7.78
C ALA A 472 3.82 45.04 -8.29
N ALA A 473 4.88 44.23 -8.34
CA ALA A 473 6.17 44.59 -8.93
C ALA A 473 6.93 43.33 -9.39
N LEU A 474 7.96 43.53 -10.21
CA LEU A 474 8.88 42.46 -10.65
C LEU A 474 10.31 42.86 -10.34
N LEU A 475 11.02 41.98 -9.63
CA LEU A 475 12.44 42.09 -9.36
C LEU A 475 13.23 41.32 -10.42
N THR A 476 14.25 41.93 -11.01
CA THR A 476 15.12 41.26 -11.98
C THR A 476 16.54 41.84 -12.01
N GLN A 477 17.41 41.29 -12.85
CA GLN A 477 18.75 41.80 -13.14
C GLN A 477 18.77 42.41 -14.55
N ARG A 478 19.64 43.39 -14.79
CA ARG A 478 19.65 44.14 -16.06
C ARG A 478 19.76 43.25 -17.28
N HIS A 479 20.61 42.22 -17.23
CA HIS A 479 20.84 41.30 -18.35
C HIS A 479 19.67 40.35 -18.61
N LEU A 480 18.75 40.18 -17.66
CA LEU A 480 17.61 39.28 -17.82
C LEU A 480 16.38 39.95 -18.45
N GLN A 481 16.41 41.28 -18.61
CA GLN A 481 15.26 42.04 -19.12
C GLN A 481 14.82 41.60 -20.53
N GLU A 482 15.75 41.14 -21.37
CA GLU A 482 15.42 40.70 -22.73
C GLU A 482 14.60 39.41 -22.78
N TYR A 483 14.62 38.61 -21.71
CA TYR A 483 13.84 37.37 -21.59
C TYR A 483 12.45 37.60 -21.00
N LEU A 484 12.18 38.80 -20.48
CA LEU A 484 10.89 39.15 -19.90
C LEU A 484 9.88 39.54 -20.99
N PRO A 485 8.59 39.19 -20.81
CA PRO A 485 7.53 39.72 -21.66
C PRO A 485 7.41 41.24 -21.46
N THR A 486 6.63 41.90 -22.32
CA THR A 486 6.31 43.33 -22.12
C THR A 486 5.56 43.51 -20.80
N LEU A 487 6.13 44.30 -19.89
CA LEU A 487 5.59 44.51 -18.55
C LEU A 487 4.74 45.79 -18.49
N THR A 488 3.64 45.72 -17.73
CA THR A 488 2.80 46.88 -17.37
C THR A 488 2.92 47.27 -15.89
N LEU A 489 3.78 46.57 -15.15
CA LEU A 489 4.00 46.74 -13.72
C LEU A 489 5.40 47.33 -13.43
N PRO A 490 5.62 47.91 -12.23
CA PRO A 490 6.93 48.38 -11.80
C PRO A 490 8.02 47.32 -11.91
N LEU A 491 9.12 47.67 -12.57
CA LEU A 491 10.33 46.85 -12.70
C LEU A 491 11.41 47.37 -11.76
N VAL A 492 11.92 46.53 -10.87
CA VAL A 492 12.97 46.86 -9.91
C VAL A 492 14.22 46.06 -10.25
N LEU A 493 15.31 46.77 -10.56
CA LEU A 493 16.59 46.16 -10.88
C LEU A 493 17.39 45.89 -9.61
N LEU A 494 17.85 44.64 -9.46
CA LEU A 494 18.64 44.17 -8.34
C LEU A 494 20.14 44.31 -8.57
N ASP A 495 20.62 44.94 -9.63
CA ASP A 495 22.06 45.17 -9.85
C ASP A 495 22.69 46.10 -8.79
N ASP A 496 23.97 45.89 -8.47
CA ASP A 496 24.70 46.60 -7.39
C ASP A 496 24.61 48.14 -7.45
N ASP A 497 24.70 48.72 -8.65
CA ASP A 497 24.60 50.17 -8.85
C ASP A 497 23.19 50.69 -8.57
N GLN A 498 22.17 49.88 -8.89
CA GLN A 498 20.76 50.21 -8.68
C GLN A 498 20.36 50.02 -7.21
N ARG A 499 20.78 48.94 -6.54
CA ARG A 499 20.46 48.72 -5.12
C ARG A 499 20.94 49.85 -4.21
N LYS A 500 22.00 50.56 -4.61
CA LYS A 500 22.53 51.72 -3.88
C LYS A 500 21.65 52.98 -3.99
N THR A 501 20.70 53.04 -4.92
CA THR A 501 19.82 54.22 -5.14
C THR A 501 18.46 54.12 -4.45
N PHE A 502 18.11 52.95 -3.90
CA PHE A 502 16.79 52.69 -3.28
C PHE A 502 16.43 53.65 -2.14
N THR A 503 17.12 53.52 -1.02
CA THR A 503 16.97 54.35 0.18
C THR A 503 18.19 54.15 1.07
N GLU A 504 18.50 55.13 1.90
CA GLU A 504 19.54 55.01 2.94
C GLU A 504 19.02 54.27 4.19
N ARG A 505 17.69 54.10 4.34
CA ARG A 505 17.09 53.37 5.46
C ARG A 505 17.41 51.88 5.39
N ASP A 506 18.12 51.37 6.39
CA ASP A 506 18.53 49.96 6.49
C ASP A 506 18.14 49.29 7.81
N ASP A 507 17.28 49.94 8.61
CA ASP A 507 16.60 49.35 9.77
C ASP A 507 15.54 48.32 9.34
N ASN A 508 15.26 47.34 10.22
CA ASN A 508 14.22 46.34 9.94
C ASN A 508 12.85 47.02 9.83
N PRO A 509 12.15 46.90 8.70
CA PRO A 509 10.83 47.51 8.54
C PRO A 509 9.82 46.90 9.51
N VAL A 510 8.92 47.74 10.03
CA VAL A 510 7.78 47.30 10.85
C VAL A 510 6.51 47.43 10.01
N VAL A 511 5.92 46.30 9.64
CA VAL A 511 4.68 46.23 8.85
C VAL A 511 3.54 45.81 9.77
N GLU A 512 2.77 46.77 10.29
CA GLU A 512 1.77 46.53 11.35
C GLU A 512 0.70 45.48 11.00
N ALA A 513 0.33 45.38 9.72
CA ALA A 513 -0.70 44.45 9.24
C ALA A 513 -0.17 43.03 8.93
N LEU A 514 1.14 42.80 9.02
CA LEU A 514 1.75 41.51 8.69
C LEU A 514 1.59 40.51 9.84
N GLY A 515 1.10 39.32 9.54
CA GLY A 515 0.98 38.21 10.48
C GLY A 515 1.26 36.86 9.83
N VAL A 516 1.31 35.82 10.67
CA VAL A 516 1.72 34.45 10.25
C VAL A 516 0.78 33.78 9.23
N ARG A 517 -0.41 34.36 9.01
CA ARG A 517 -1.37 33.88 8.01
C ARG A 517 -1.25 34.56 6.66
N ASN A 518 -0.41 35.59 6.54
CA ASN A 518 -0.12 36.20 5.26
C ASN A 518 0.80 35.31 4.42
N LEU A 519 0.72 35.50 3.12
CA LEU A 519 1.50 34.76 2.13
C LEU A 519 3.00 35.05 2.28
N ALA A 520 3.81 33.99 2.28
CA ALA A 520 5.27 34.07 2.19
C ALA A 520 5.74 33.91 0.73
N TYR A 521 5.13 32.99 -0.02
CA TYR A 521 5.45 32.78 -1.42
C TYR A 521 4.32 32.12 -2.20
N VAL A 522 4.42 32.20 -3.53
CA VAL A 522 3.56 31.47 -4.47
C VAL A 522 4.43 30.73 -5.48
N ILE A 523 4.50 29.40 -5.40
CA ILE A 523 5.28 28.58 -6.34
C ILE A 523 4.33 27.85 -7.30
N TYR A 524 4.60 27.93 -8.60
CA TYR A 524 3.77 27.28 -9.62
C TYR A 524 4.14 25.81 -9.82
N THR A 525 3.12 24.96 -9.90
CA THR A 525 3.26 23.52 -10.20
C THR A 525 2.62 23.17 -11.54
N SER A 526 2.99 22.04 -12.13
CA SER A 526 2.32 21.50 -13.33
C SER A 526 0.89 21.12 -12.97
N GLY A 527 -0.09 21.93 -13.38
CA GLY A 527 -1.49 21.60 -13.13
C GLY A 527 -1.93 20.40 -13.96
N SER A 528 -2.70 19.49 -13.36
CA SER A 528 -3.32 18.34 -14.05
C SER A 528 -4.21 18.73 -15.24
N THR A 529 -4.61 20.01 -15.30
CA THR A 529 -5.43 20.62 -16.35
C THR A 529 -4.60 21.19 -17.52
N GLY A 530 -3.27 21.02 -17.52
CA GLY A 530 -2.35 21.54 -18.55
C GLY A 530 -1.79 22.94 -18.27
N ASN A 531 -2.54 23.81 -17.57
CA ASN A 531 -2.06 25.12 -17.15
C ASN A 531 -1.38 25.06 -15.77
N PRO A 532 -0.22 25.71 -15.57
CA PRO A 532 0.43 25.82 -14.27
C PRO A 532 -0.49 26.45 -13.20
N LYS A 533 -0.38 26.02 -11.94
CA LYS A 533 -1.17 26.56 -10.80
C LYS A 533 -0.25 27.08 -9.70
N GLY A 534 -0.47 28.31 -9.24
CA GLY A 534 0.26 28.91 -8.12
C GLY A 534 -0.21 28.37 -6.77
N VAL A 535 0.69 27.70 -6.05
CA VAL A 535 0.45 27.21 -4.68
C VAL A 535 0.83 28.31 -3.71
N MET A 536 -0.16 28.85 -3.01
CA MET A 536 0.00 29.93 -2.04
C MET A 536 0.36 29.36 -0.66
N ILE A 537 1.52 29.74 -0.12
CA ILE A 537 2.00 29.28 1.20
C ILE A 537 2.06 30.45 2.17
N GLU A 538 1.44 30.27 3.33
CA GLU A 538 1.45 31.22 4.44
C GLU A 538 2.75 31.10 5.28
N HIS A 539 3.15 32.18 5.94
CA HIS A 539 4.31 32.19 6.83
C HIS A 539 4.28 31.10 7.91
N ARG A 540 3.12 30.78 8.50
CA ARG A 540 3.01 29.74 9.54
C ARG A 540 3.47 28.36 9.05
N GLY A 541 3.22 28.04 7.78
CA GLY A 541 3.60 26.77 7.17
C GLY A 541 5.11 26.73 6.92
N LEU A 542 5.63 27.83 6.36
CA LEU A 542 7.06 28.00 6.12
C LEU A 542 7.86 27.95 7.43
N VAL A 543 7.43 28.65 8.47
CA VAL A 543 8.11 28.67 9.77
C VAL A 543 8.08 27.30 10.44
N ASN A 544 6.92 26.64 10.47
CA ASN A 544 6.80 25.29 11.00
C ASN A 544 7.79 24.34 10.31
N TYR A 545 7.81 24.37 8.98
CA TYR A 545 8.72 23.54 8.20
C TYR A 545 10.20 23.89 8.44
N SER A 546 10.58 25.17 8.34
CA SER A 546 11.98 25.57 8.37
C SER A 546 12.63 25.33 9.73
N VAL A 547 11.89 25.52 10.83
CA VAL A 547 12.37 25.24 12.18
C VAL A 547 12.56 23.74 12.38
N ASP A 548 11.60 22.91 11.93
CA ASP A 548 11.73 21.46 12.06
C ASP A 548 12.82 20.90 11.15
N ALA A 549 12.94 21.38 9.91
CA ALA A 549 14.00 20.99 8.98
C ALA A 549 15.39 21.34 9.51
N ALA A 550 15.59 22.55 10.06
CA ALA A 550 16.87 22.92 10.67
C ALA A 550 17.25 21.98 11.82
N ARG A 551 16.27 21.57 12.64
CA ARG A 551 16.45 20.60 13.73
C ARG A 551 16.71 19.18 13.21
N LEU A 552 15.93 18.73 12.23
CA LEU A 552 15.97 17.36 11.70
C LEU A 552 17.28 17.09 10.95
N PHE A 553 17.78 18.07 10.21
CA PHE A 553 19.05 17.99 9.50
C PHE A 553 20.25 18.35 10.36
N ASP A 554 20.03 18.68 11.65
CA ASP A 554 21.06 19.09 12.62
C ASP A 554 21.94 20.25 12.10
N LEU A 555 21.31 21.22 11.43
CA LEU A 555 22.03 22.35 10.84
C LEU A 555 22.61 23.24 11.94
N SER A 556 23.83 23.70 11.70
CA SER A 556 24.60 24.52 12.64
C SER A 556 25.27 25.72 11.95
N PRO A 557 25.79 26.69 12.72
CA PRO A 557 26.59 27.77 12.16
C PRO A 557 27.89 27.33 11.46
N THR A 558 28.33 26.08 11.64
CA THR A 558 29.50 25.54 10.94
C THR A 558 29.17 24.97 9.57
N ASP A 559 27.89 24.83 9.24
CA ASP A 559 27.46 24.23 7.99
C ASP A 559 27.50 25.20 6.81
N THR A 560 27.71 24.61 5.64
CA THR A 560 27.63 25.26 4.35
C THR A 560 26.61 24.52 3.49
N VAL A 561 25.46 25.14 3.23
CA VAL A 561 24.35 24.53 2.50
C VAL A 561 24.37 24.98 1.05
N LEU A 562 24.44 24.03 0.11
CA LEU A 562 24.37 24.35 -1.32
C LEU A 562 22.94 24.71 -1.72
N GLN A 563 22.77 25.88 -2.33
CA GLN A 563 21.51 26.30 -2.95
C GLN A 563 21.67 26.12 -4.47
N GLN A 564 21.18 25.00 -5.00
CA GLN A 564 21.29 24.68 -6.44
C GLN A 564 19.93 24.45 -7.09
N ASN A 565 18.88 24.19 -6.31
CA ASN A 565 17.55 23.98 -6.87
C ASN A 565 16.98 25.31 -7.40
N THR A 566 16.08 25.25 -8.39
CA THR A 566 15.41 26.45 -8.91
C THR A 566 14.44 27.00 -7.88
N LEU A 567 14.28 28.33 -7.81
CA LEU A 567 13.27 28.95 -6.94
C LEU A 567 11.84 28.55 -7.33
N ASN A 568 11.64 28.07 -8.56
CA ASN A 568 10.38 27.54 -9.05
C ASN A 568 10.06 26.13 -8.52
N PHE A 569 10.92 25.58 -7.66
CA PHE A 569 10.70 24.32 -6.97
C PHE A 569 10.83 24.55 -5.46
N ASP A 570 9.87 24.05 -4.69
CA ASP A 570 9.80 24.22 -3.24
C ASP A 570 11.00 23.59 -2.51
N LEU A 571 11.72 22.65 -3.12
CA LEU A 571 13.00 22.16 -2.60
C LEU A 571 14.04 23.28 -2.37
N SER A 572 13.97 24.39 -3.12
CA SER A 572 14.83 25.56 -2.84
C SER A 572 14.51 26.23 -1.50
N VAL A 573 13.27 26.16 -1.03
CA VAL A 573 12.85 26.69 0.29
C VAL A 573 13.51 25.90 1.42
N GLU A 574 13.65 24.58 1.24
CA GLU A 574 14.37 23.67 2.14
C GLU A 574 15.87 23.94 2.20
N GLU A 575 16.49 24.33 1.08
CA GLU A 575 17.89 24.77 1.06
C GLU A 575 18.08 26.12 1.78
N ILE A 576 17.16 27.06 1.54
CA ILE A 576 17.36 28.47 1.89
C ILE A 576 17.07 28.75 3.37
N PHE A 577 15.82 28.53 3.80
CA PHE A 577 15.38 29.06 5.08
C PHE A 577 15.93 28.29 6.28
N PRO A 578 15.91 26.94 6.32
CA PRO A 578 16.55 26.18 7.40
C PRO A 578 18.01 26.59 7.62
N ALA A 579 18.79 26.73 6.55
CA ALA A 579 20.18 27.16 6.61
C ALA A 579 20.34 28.54 7.27
N LEU A 580 19.56 29.52 6.81
CA LEU A 580 19.61 30.88 7.36
C LEU A 580 19.13 30.97 8.81
N LEU A 581 18.14 30.15 9.20
CA LEU A 581 17.64 30.10 10.56
C LEU A 581 18.62 29.41 11.52
N ALA A 582 19.38 28.43 11.03
CA ALA A 582 20.41 27.71 11.79
C ALA A 582 21.72 28.51 11.96
N GLY A 583 21.86 29.64 11.26
CA GLY A 583 23.11 30.40 11.24
C GLY A 583 24.16 29.86 10.26
N ALA A 584 23.81 28.90 9.41
CA ALA A 584 24.70 28.31 8.43
C ALA A 584 25.05 29.32 7.32
N THR A 585 26.04 28.98 6.50
CA THR A 585 26.35 29.69 5.26
C THR A 585 25.55 29.08 4.10
N LEU A 586 24.75 29.87 3.40
CA LEU A 586 24.08 29.46 2.17
C LEU A 586 24.96 29.76 0.95
N THR A 587 25.09 28.79 0.04
CA THR A 587 25.95 28.94 -1.14
C THR A 587 25.15 28.70 -2.41
N PRO A 588 24.56 29.77 -3.00
CA PRO A 588 23.97 29.69 -4.33
C PRO A 588 24.98 29.15 -5.33
N SER A 589 24.54 28.27 -6.23
CA SER A 589 25.37 27.76 -7.32
C SER A 589 24.58 27.78 -8.62
N ARG A 590 25.18 28.32 -9.68
CA ARG A 590 24.57 28.24 -11.03
C ARG A 590 24.76 26.86 -11.64
N GLU A 591 25.79 26.15 -11.20
CA GLU A 591 26.16 24.83 -11.64
C GLU A 591 25.61 23.77 -10.69
N ILE A 592 25.28 22.61 -11.25
CA ILE A 592 24.76 21.49 -10.49
C ILE A 592 25.93 20.76 -9.82
N PHE A 593 25.74 20.37 -8.56
CA PHE A 593 26.77 19.63 -7.83
C PHE A 593 27.16 18.35 -8.57
N GLY A 594 28.47 18.15 -8.79
CA GLY A 594 28.99 16.98 -9.49
C GLY A 594 29.22 17.18 -11.00
N SER A 595 28.78 18.27 -11.63
CA SER A 595 29.05 18.52 -13.06
C SER A 595 30.55 18.73 -13.36
N GLU A 596 31.05 18.24 -14.51
CA GLU A 596 32.45 18.43 -14.96
C GLU A 596 32.82 19.91 -15.15
N GLY A 597 34.04 20.28 -14.74
CA GLY A 597 34.61 21.62 -14.94
C GLY A 597 34.10 22.71 -13.99
N THR A 598 33.36 22.35 -12.94
CA THR A 598 32.80 23.29 -11.97
C THR A 598 33.88 23.79 -11.00
N GLU A 599 34.02 25.11 -10.86
CA GLU A 599 34.94 25.71 -9.89
C GLU A 599 34.25 25.89 -8.54
N ASN A 600 34.77 25.25 -7.49
CA ASN A 600 34.19 25.37 -6.15
C ASN A 600 34.40 26.77 -5.52
N HIS A 601 35.20 27.66 -6.13
CA HIS A 601 35.47 29.02 -5.61
C HIS A 601 35.86 29.08 -4.10
N GLY A 602 36.49 28.01 -3.59
CA GLY A 602 36.83 27.86 -2.17
C GLY A 602 35.62 27.62 -1.25
N ILE A 603 34.52 27.12 -1.80
CA ILE A 603 33.26 26.80 -1.12
C ILE A 603 33.05 25.29 -1.18
N ASN A 604 33.05 24.64 -0.02
CA ASN A 604 32.80 23.20 0.10
C ASN A 604 31.49 23.00 0.88
N PRO A 605 30.40 22.59 0.22
CA PRO A 605 29.13 22.38 0.91
C PRO A 605 29.23 21.17 1.84
N THR A 606 28.73 21.33 3.07
CA THR A 606 28.56 20.23 4.04
C THR A 606 27.18 19.59 3.93
N VAL A 607 26.20 20.30 3.33
CA VAL A 607 24.82 19.84 3.15
C VAL A 607 24.36 20.05 1.71
N LEU A 608 23.71 19.02 1.16
CA LEU A 608 23.24 18.95 -0.22
C LEU A 608 21.82 18.36 -0.26
N HIS A 609 20.91 19.03 -0.98
CA HIS A 609 19.59 18.49 -1.30
C HIS A 609 19.55 18.08 -2.77
N LEU A 610 19.51 16.78 -3.06
CA LEU A 610 19.48 16.23 -4.41
C LEU A 610 18.20 15.44 -4.65
N THR A 611 17.66 15.55 -5.86
CA THR A 611 16.57 14.66 -6.29
C THR A 611 17.09 13.23 -6.47
N ALA A 612 16.20 12.24 -6.36
CA ALA A 612 16.57 10.83 -6.57
C ALA A 612 17.23 10.59 -7.94
N ALA A 613 16.75 11.28 -8.99
CA ALA A 613 17.33 11.19 -10.33
C ALA A 613 18.79 11.70 -10.36
N HIS A 614 19.07 12.80 -9.67
CA HIS A 614 20.43 13.34 -9.59
C HIS A 614 21.34 12.42 -8.76
N TRP A 615 20.86 11.87 -7.64
CA TRP A 615 21.59 10.83 -6.89
C TRP A 615 21.97 9.66 -7.80
N HIS A 616 21.06 9.14 -8.62
CA HIS A 616 21.35 8.05 -9.55
C HIS A 616 22.44 8.42 -10.57
N THR A 617 22.36 9.60 -11.18
CA THR A 617 23.37 10.07 -12.12
C THR A 617 24.73 10.20 -11.46
N LEU A 618 24.80 10.86 -10.30
CA LEU A 618 26.04 11.10 -9.57
C LEU A 618 26.71 9.79 -9.15
N VAL A 619 25.94 8.85 -8.58
CA VAL A 619 26.44 7.53 -8.17
C VAL A 619 26.91 6.73 -9.39
N ALA A 620 26.19 6.77 -10.51
CA ALA A 620 26.58 6.05 -11.71
C ALA A 620 27.88 6.60 -12.34
N GLU A 621 28.06 7.92 -12.34
CA GLU A 621 29.27 8.58 -12.83
C GLU A 621 30.46 8.30 -11.91
N TRP A 622 30.30 8.51 -10.61
CA TRP A 622 31.36 8.33 -9.62
C TRP A 622 31.76 6.86 -9.45
N HIS A 623 30.83 5.91 -9.62
CA HIS A 623 31.17 4.49 -9.66
C HIS A 623 32.08 4.15 -10.85
N LYS A 624 31.88 4.80 -12.01
CA LYS A 624 32.73 4.61 -13.19
C LYS A 624 34.06 5.37 -13.11
N GLN A 625 34.09 6.47 -12.36
CA GLN A 625 35.24 7.36 -12.24
C GLN A 625 35.54 7.72 -10.76
N PRO A 626 35.97 6.76 -9.93
CA PRO A 626 36.14 6.99 -8.48
C PRO A 626 37.18 8.07 -8.15
N GLN A 627 38.17 8.28 -9.02
CA GLN A 627 39.17 9.34 -8.87
C GLN A 627 38.56 10.74 -8.94
N VAL A 628 37.51 10.92 -9.76
CA VAL A 628 36.79 12.20 -9.86
C VAL A 628 35.99 12.48 -8.59
N ALA A 629 35.44 11.43 -7.96
CA ALA A 629 34.77 11.54 -6.68
C ALA A 629 35.75 11.93 -5.55
N GLU A 630 36.90 11.25 -5.47
CA GLU A 630 37.94 11.57 -4.47
C GLU A 630 38.45 13.02 -4.59
N GLN A 631 38.66 13.51 -5.81
CA GLN A 631 39.10 14.89 -6.04
C GLN A 631 38.05 15.94 -5.66
N ARG A 632 36.75 15.59 -5.71
CA ARG A 632 35.66 16.52 -5.43
C ARG A 632 35.20 16.54 -3.98
N LEU A 633 35.51 15.48 -3.23
CA LEU A 633 35.18 15.34 -1.82
C LEU A 633 36.33 15.77 -0.89
N GLN A 634 37.54 15.96 -1.43
CA GLN A 634 38.68 16.57 -0.76
C GLN A 634 38.63 18.10 -0.87
#